data_AF-A0A920G371-F1
#
_entry.id   AF-A0A920G371-F1
#
_cell.length_a   1.000
_cell.length_b   1.000
_cell.length_c   1.000
_cell.angle_alpha   90.00
_cell.angle_beta   90.00
_cell.angle_gamma   90.00
#
_symmetry.space_group_name_H-M   'P 1'
#
loop_
_entity.id
_entity.type
_entity.pdbx_description
1 polymer ?
#
loop_
_entity_poly.entity_id
_entity_poly.type
_entity_poly.pdbx_seq_one_letter_code
_entity_poly.pdbx_strand_id
1 'polypeptide(L)'
;MLLPRDDTVLLLVDLGRGRDRLGGSVLAQVWQHMGHTAPDVEPADVLALFELISEARERDWLLAYHDRSDGGLLVTLLEMAFAGRCGLDINLDVNPDEANARLFSEEIGVVIQVAREHEAS
;
A
#
# COMPACT_ATOMS: atom_id res chain seq x y z
N MET A 1 8.31 -5.60 9.15
CA MET A 1 8.04 -7.00 8.75
C MET A 1 6.69 -7.40 9.30
N LEU A 2 5.92 -8.25 8.61
CA LEU A 2 4.63 -8.70 9.13
C LEU A 2 4.78 -9.55 10.39
N LEU A 3 3.82 -9.40 11.29
CA LEU A 3 3.61 -10.29 12.42
C LEU A 3 2.51 -11.30 12.05
N PRO A 4 2.78 -12.62 12.04
CA PRO A 4 1.78 -13.63 11.70
C PRO A 4 0.79 -13.81 12.87
N ARG A 5 -0.21 -12.93 12.92
CA ARG A 5 -1.23 -12.86 13.98
C ARG A 5 -2.61 -12.63 13.38
N ASP A 6 -3.60 -13.38 13.85
CA ASP A 6 -4.98 -13.32 13.36
C ASP A 6 -5.77 -12.09 13.88
N ASP A 7 -5.31 -11.48 14.97
CA ASP A 7 -5.92 -10.32 15.62
C ASP A 7 -5.44 -8.97 15.05
N THR A 8 -4.98 -8.99 13.81
CA THR A 8 -4.46 -7.82 13.10
C THR A 8 -5.15 -7.61 11.77
N VAL A 9 -5.03 -6.40 11.23
CA VAL A 9 -5.51 -6.04 9.89
C VAL A 9 -4.43 -5.31 9.13
N LEU A 10 -4.48 -5.39 7.80
CA LEU A 10 -3.64 -4.61 6.90
C LEU A 10 -4.47 -3.48 6.29
N LEU A 11 -3.95 -2.27 6.40
CA LEU A 11 -4.58 -1.07 5.87
C LEU A 11 -3.66 -0.45 4.82
N LEU A 12 -4.22 -0.22 3.64
CA LEU A 12 -3.58 0.60 2.61
C LEU A 12 -4.01 2.05 2.82
N VAL A 13 -3.05 2.93 3.07
CA VAL A 13 -3.26 4.38 2.99
C VAL A 13 -2.90 4.82 1.57
N ASP A 14 -3.93 5.02 0.75
CA ASP A 14 -3.80 5.31 -0.69
C ASP A 14 -3.90 6.81 -0.98
N LEU A 15 -2.76 7.49 -1.12
CA LEU A 15 -2.73 8.91 -1.52
C LEU A 15 -3.05 9.11 -3.02
N GLY A 16 -3.08 8.03 -3.79
CA GLY A 16 -3.60 8.02 -5.16
C GLY A 16 -5.11 8.21 -5.24
N ARG A 17 -5.83 8.06 -4.10
CA ARG A 17 -7.29 8.20 -3.99
C ARG A 17 -8.04 7.33 -5.02
N GLY A 18 -7.55 6.11 -5.23
CA GLY A 18 -8.12 5.14 -6.16
C GLY A 18 -7.98 5.49 -7.64
N ARG A 19 -7.12 6.45 -8.02
CA ARG A 19 -6.85 6.75 -9.44
C ARG A 19 -6.08 5.65 -10.16
N ASP A 20 -5.37 4.82 -9.42
CA ASP A 20 -4.67 3.62 -9.89
C ASP A 20 -3.87 3.84 -11.20
N ARG A 21 -3.11 4.93 -11.25
CA ARG A 21 -2.37 5.33 -12.46
C ARG A 21 -1.17 4.41 -12.72
N LEU A 22 -1.08 3.93 -13.97
CA LEU A 22 -0.04 3.00 -14.44
C LEU A 22 1.02 3.63 -15.36
N GLY A 23 0.96 4.95 -15.60
CA GLY A 23 1.97 5.62 -16.41
C GLY A 23 3.34 5.56 -15.73
N GLY A 24 4.37 5.13 -16.45
CA GLY A 24 5.74 5.05 -15.96
C GLY A 24 6.00 3.93 -14.95
N SER A 25 5.02 3.07 -14.64
CA SER A 25 5.22 2.00 -13.66
C SER A 25 6.14 0.89 -14.18
N VAL A 26 6.71 0.12 -13.25
CA VAL A 26 7.46 -1.11 -13.57
C VAL A 26 6.60 -2.06 -14.40
N LEU A 27 5.29 -2.12 -14.13
CA LEU A 27 4.35 -2.90 -14.91
C LEU A 27 4.32 -2.46 -16.39
N ALA A 28 4.20 -1.16 -16.65
CA ALA A 28 4.26 -0.64 -18.01
C ALA A 28 5.62 -0.95 -18.65
N GLN A 29 6.71 -0.78 -17.89
CA GLN A 29 8.08 -1.03 -18.33
C GLN A 29 8.31 -2.48 -18.78
N VAL A 30 7.83 -3.48 -18.02
CA VAL A 30 8.01 -4.90 -18.39
C VAL A 30 7.25 -5.28 -19.66
N TRP A 31 6.18 -4.55 -19.98
CA TRP A 31 5.46 -4.69 -21.25
C TRP A 31 5.98 -3.78 -22.37
N GLN A 32 7.08 -3.06 -22.15
CA GLN A 32 7.63 -2.08 -23.10
C GLN A 32 6.62 -0.99 -23.50
N HIS A 33 5.76 -0.62 -22.55
CA HIS A 33 4.83 0.50 -22.66
C HIS A 33 5.24 1.59 -21.65
N MET A 34 4.85 2.84 -21.91
CA MET A 34 5.03 3.94 -20.94
C MET A 34 3.73 4.29 -20.20
N GLY A 35 2.57 3.84 -20.70
CA GLY A 35 1.28 4.33 -20.20
C GLY A 35 1.05 5.82 -20.48
N HIS A 36 0.01 6.40 -19.88
CA HIS A 36 -0.41 7.78 -20.18
C HIS A 36 -0.20 8.76 -19.03
N THR A 37 -0.55 8.37 -17.81
CA THR A 37 -0.57 9.28 -16.66
C THR A 37 0.18 8.64 -15.52
N ALA A 38 1.23 9.31 -15.04
CA ALA A 38 2.01 8.85 -13.91
C ALA A 38 1.31 9.18 -12.57
N PRO A 39 1.61 8.42 -11.50
CA PRO A 39 1.35 8.83 -10.13
C PRO A 39 1.74 10.27 -9.81
N ASP A 40 0.97 10.90 -8.94
CA ASP A 40 1.20 12.27 -8.47
C ASP A 40 0.45 12.49 -7.15
N VAL A 41 0.93 13.41 -6.33
CA VAL A 41 0.42 13.66 -4.97
C VAL A 41 0.40 15.14 -4.64
N GLU A 42 -0.55 15.56 -3.82
CA GLU A 42 -0.51 16.90 -3.24
C GLU A 42 0.45 16.93 -2.04
N PRO A 43 1.32 17.96 -1.91
CA PRO A 43 2.24 18.06 -0.77
C PRO A 43 1.55 18.00 0.60
N ALA A 44 0.33 18.50 0.69
CA ALA A 44 -0.49 18.44 1.90
C ALA A 44 -0.86 17.01 2.30
N ASP A 45 -1.13 16.13 1.32
CA ASP A 45 -1.44 14.72 1.59
C ASP A 45 -0.21 13.96 2.12
N VAL A 46 0.98 14.30 1.62
CA VAL A 46 2.25 13.72 2.11
C VAL A 46 2.52 14.16 3.55
N LEU A 47 2.28 15.43 3.88
CA LEU A 47 2.41 15.92 5.25
C LEU A 47 1.41 15.23 6.18
N ALA A 48 0.14 15.12 5.77
CA ALA A 48 -0.89 14.45 6.55
C ALA A 48 -0.56 12.96 6.78
N LEU A 49 -0.01 12.27 5.78
CA LEU A 49 0.47 10.89 5.93
C LEU A 49 1.61 10.81 6.95
N PHE A 50 2.57 11.74 6.90
CA PHE A 50 3.67 11.77 7.86
C PHE A 50 3.18 11.98 9.29
N GLU A 51 2.24 12.91 9.49
CA GLU A 51 1.63 13.18 10.79
C GLU A 51 0.87 11.96 11.32
N LEU A 52 0.03 11.33 10.48
CA LEU A 52 -0.70 10.10 10.81
C LEU A 52 0.23 8.98 11.27
N ILE A 53 1.29 8.71 10.50
CA ILE A 53 2.23 7.62 10.82
C ILE A 53 3.04 7.95 12.08
N SER A 54 3.41 9.22 12.28
CA SER A 54 4.11 9.65 13.49
C SER A 54 3.23 9.49 14.74
N GLU A 55 1.96 9.91 14.69
CA GLU A 55 1.02 9.74 15.79
C GLU A 55 0.73 8.27 16.09
N ALA A 56 0.49 7.45 15.06
CA ALA A 56 0.26 6.01 15.24
C ALA A 56 1.49 5.30 15.83
N ARG A 57 2.70 5.75 15.48
CA ARG A 57 3.95 5.26 16.09
C ARG A 57 4.08 5.69 17.55
N GLU A 58 3.80 6.95 17.88
CA GLU A 58 3.87 7.46 19.26
C GLU A 58 2.89 6.74 20.20
N ARG A 59 1.80 6.21 19.66
CA ARG A 59 0.80 5.42 20.37
C ARG A 59 1.07 3.91 20.37
N ASP A 60 2.18 3.46 19.78
CA ASP A 60 2.53 2.04 19.59
C ASP A 60 1.47 1.22 18.82
N TRP A 61 0.70 1.87 17.91
CA TRP A 61 -0.35 1.20 17.14
C TRP A 61 0.19 0.43 15.91
N LEU A 62 1.35 0.83 15.39
CA LEU A 62 1.94 0.25 14.19
C LEU A 62 2.73 -1.03 14.51
N LEU A 63 2.22 -2.17 14.03
CA LEU A 63 2.88 -3.48 14.14
C LEU A 63 3.86 -3.73 12.97
N ALA A 64 3.51 -3.26 11.78
CA ALA A 64 4.35 -3.28 10.59
C ALA A 64 4.01 -2.10 9.68
N TYR A 65 4.97 -1.72 8.84
CA TYR A 65 4.86 -0.63 7.88
C TYR A 65 5.70 -0.98 6.65
N HIS A 66 5.20 -0.67 5.46
CA HIS A 66 5.98 -0.68 4.23
C HIS A 66 5.35 0.30 3.22
N ASP A 67 6.19 1.08 2.52
CA ASP A 67 5.71 1.98 1.49
C ASP A 67 5.33 1.25 0.20
N ARG A 68 4.46 1.89 -0.58
CA ARG A 68 4.15 1.53 -1.96
C ARG A 68 5.03 2.34 -2.90
N SER A 69 5.82 1.63 -3.70
CA SER A 69 6.77 2.19 -4.67
C SER A 69 6.84 1.27 -5.90
N ASP A 70 8.03 0.91 -6.37
CA ASP A 70 8.25 0.13 -7.58
C ASP A 70 7.52 -1.22 -7.53
N GLY A 71 6.69 -1.50 -8.55
CA GLY A 71 5.86 -2.70 -8.61
C GLY A 71 4.55 -2.65 -7.81
N GLY A 72 4.28 -1.53 -7.13
CA GLY A 72 2.98 -1.21 -6.55
C GLY A 72 2.61 -2.02 -5.29
N LEU A 73 1.32 -2.04 -4.98
CA LEU A 73 0.76 -2.70 -3.80
C LEU A 73 1.14 -4.19 -3.72
N LEU A 74 1.23 -4.87 -4.86
CA LEU A 74 1.60 -6.28 -4.91
C LEU A 74 2.99 -6.51 -4.32
N VAL A 75 3.99 -5.75 -4.77
CA VAL A 75 5.37 -5.89 -4.31
C VAL A 75 5.47 -5.53 -2.84
N THR A 76 4.84 -4.44 -2.41
CA THR A 76 4.76 -4.05 -0.99
C THR A 76 4.26 -5.20 -0.11
N LEU A 77 3.15 -5.84 -0.47
CA LEU A 77 2.58 -6.96 0.28
C LEU A 77 3.51 -8.18 0.28
N LEU A 78 4.13 -8.50 -0.86
CA LEU A 78 5.07 -9.62 -0.96
C LEU A 78 6.33 -9.40 -0.12
N GLU A 79 6.93 -8.20 -0.14
CA GLU A 79 8.11 -7.87 0.67
C GLU A 79 7.78 -7.94 2.17
N MET A 80 6.61 -7.44 2.56
CA MET A 80 6.07 -7.57 3.91
C MET A 80 5.93 -9.04 4.34
N ALA A 81 5.38 -9.90 3.48
CA ALA A 81 5.21 -11.33 3.69
C ALA A 81 6.55 -12.09 3.75
N PHE A 82 7.48 -11.80 2.86
CA PHE A 82 8.81 -12.40 2.85
C PHE A 82 9.59 -12.05 4.11
N ALA A 83 9.54 -10.78 4.53
CA ALA A 83 10.18 -10.35 5.77
C ALA A 83 9.54 -11.00 7.01
N GLY A 84 8.22 -11.19 7.00
CA GLY A 84 7.46 -11.86 8.07
C GLY A 84 7.54 -13.39 8.03
N ARG A 85 8.01 -13.98 6.93
CA ARG A 85 7.98 -15.42 6.63
C ARG A 85 6.59 -16.03 6.82
N CYS A 86 5.58 -15.33 6.32
CA CYS A 86 4.17 -15.73 6.40
C CYS A 86 3.48 -15.61 5.05
N GLY A 87 2.28 -16.18 4.95
CA GLY A 87 1.36 -15.93 3.84
C GLY A 87 0.46 -14.72 4.13
N LEU A 88 -0.33 -14.34 3.11
CA LEU A 88 -1.32 -13.29 3.18
C LEU A 88 -2.64 -13.78 2.59
N ASP A 89 -3.75 -13.39 3.21
CA ASP A 89 -5.10 -13.50 2.65
C ASP A 89 -5.62 -12.08 2.47
N ILE A 90 -5.76 -11.64 1.21
CA ILE A 90 -6.07 -10.26 0.84
C ILE A 90 -7.30 -10.25 -0.04
N ASN A 91 -8.30 -9.48 0.39
CA ASN A 91 -9.41 -9.10 -0.46
C ASN A 91 -9.17 -7.69 -1.01
N LEU A 92 -9.04 -7.56 -2.32
CA LEU A 92 -9.04 -6.27 -3.00
C LEU A 92 -10.49 -5.95 -3.33
N ASP A 93 -11.06 -4.95 -2.66
CA ASP A 93 -12.44 -4.51 -2.88
C ASP A 93 -12.57 -3.74 -4.23
N VAL A 94 -12.27 -4.43 -5.33
CA VAL A 94 -12.26 -3.91 -6.71
C VAL A 94 -12.75 -4.97 -7.68
N ASN A 95 -13.22 -4.55 -8.85
CA ASN A 95 -13.61 -5.50 -9.88
C ASN A 95 -12.38 -6.22 -10.46
N PRO A 96 -12.52 -7.46 -10.98
CA PRO A 96 -11.40 -8.19 -11.58
C PRO A 96 -10.66 -7.43 -12.68
N ASP A 97 -11.37 -6.63 -13.48
CA ASP A 97 -10.78 -5.82 -14.55
C ASP A 97 -9.93 -4.64 -14.03
N GLU A 98 -10.19 -4.20 -12.80
CA GLU A 98 -9.48 -3.12 -12.11
C GLU A 98 -8.32 -3.64 -11.25
N ALA A 99 -8.30 -4.96 -10.96
CA ALA A 99 -7.36 -5.58 -10.05
C ALA A 99 -5.89 -5.34 -10.46
N ASN A 100 -5.57 -5.38 -11.75
CA ASN A 100 -4.22 -5.08 -12.24
C ASN A 100 -3.81 -3.65 -11.92
N ALA A 101 -4.69 -2.67 -12.16
CA ALA A 101 -4.39 -1.28 -11.88
C ALA A 101 -4.22 -1.06 -10.36
N ARG A 102 -5.09 -1.66 -9.54
CA ARG A 102 -5.01 -1.60 -8.07
C ARG A 102 -3.73 -2.22 -7.52
N LEU A 103 -3.29 -3.35 -8.08
CA LEU A 103 -2.13 -4.09 -7.60
C LEU A 103 -0.80 -3.47 -8.01
N PHE A 104 -0.73 -2.91 -9.22
CA PHE A 104 0.53 -2.49 -9.83
C PHE A 104 0.66 -0.97 -9.99
N SER A 105 -0.33 -0.18 -9.57
CA SER A 105 -0.17 1.26 -9.48
C SER A 105 0.88 1.62 -8.44
N GLU A 106 1.77 2.53 -8.82
CA GLU A 106 2.87 3.04 -7.99
C GLU A 106 2.48 4.39 -7.39
N GLU A 107 1.19 4.53 -7.11
CA GLU A 107 0.63 5.67 -6.40
C GLU A 107 1.29 5.81 -5.02
N ILE A 108 1.46 7.03 -4.53
CA ILE A 108 2.07 7.21 -3.21
C ILE A 108 1.13 6.65 -2.14
N GLY A 109 1.70 5.92 -1.19
CA GLY A 109 0.93 5.28 -0.13
C GLY A 109 1.77 4.32 0.67
N VAL A 110 1.15 3.73 1.70
CA VAL A 110 1.80 2.79 2.61
C VAL A 110 0.82 1.68 2.97
N VAL A 111 1.35 0.48 3.24
CA VAL A 111 0.62 -0.59 3.90
C VAL A 111 1.09 -0.65 5.35
N ILE A 112 0.14 -0.55 6.28
CA ILE A 112 0.39 -0.70 7.70
C ILE A 112 -0.33 -1.92 8.25
N GLN A 113 0.31 -2.60 9.21
CA GLN A 113 -0.33 -3.60 10.04
C GLN A 113 -0.63 -3.00 11.40
N VAL A 114 -1.87 -3.13 11.86
CA VAL A 114 -2.33 -2.67 13.17
C VAL A 114 -3.10 -3.77 13.87
N ALA A 115 -3.23 -3.69 15.20
CA ALA A 115 -4.17 -4.54 15.92
C ALA A 115 -5.60 -4.20 15.48
N ARG A 116 -6.48 -5.20 15.38
CA ARG A 116 -7.85 -5.02 14.88
C ARG A 116 -8.65 -3.98 15.68
N GLU A 117 -8.36 -3.82 16.97
CA GLU A 117 -8.96 -2.79 17.82
C GLU A 117 -8.63 -1.34 17.42
N HIS A 118 -7.59 -1.12 16.60
CA HIS A 118 -7.19 0.19 16.12
C HIS A 118 -7.66 0.50 14.68
N GLU A 119 -8.40 -0.41 14.03
CA GLU A 119 -8.81 -0.27 12.62
C GLU A 119 -9.68 0.98 12.34
N ALA A 120 -10.49 1.40 13.32
CA ALA A 120 -11.46 2.49 13.19
C ALA A 120 -11.21 3.67 14.15
N SER A 121 -10.02 3.75 14.74
CA SER A 121 -9.61 4.82 15.69
C SER A 121 -8.93 5.99 14.98
#